data_AF-A0A929XT59-F1
#
_entry.id   AF-A0A929XT59-F1
#
_cell.length_a   1.000
_cell.length_b   1.000
_cell.length_c   1.000
_cell.angle_alpha   90.00
_cell.angle_beta   90.00
_cell.angle_gamma   90.00
#
_symmetry.space_group_name_H-M   'P 1'
#
loop_
_entity.id
_entity.type
_entity.pdbx_description
1 polymer ?
#
loop_
_entity_poly.entity_id
_entity_poly.type
_entity_poly.pdbx_seq_one_letter_code
_entity_poly.pdbx_strand_id
1 'polypeptide(L)'
;APYVKDKFYDPAVLVIDELGRYVIPLLSGHVGGANELAQYIGGALFATPIITTATDINGAFAVDVFAKKHNLFISSRKLAKDVSAALLDKKCVDIDSDIEGFDVKELKKKLNPENKSCDIKVRISDKIYDESVLTLIPKDLYIGVGCKKDTDASKLTDFVNEVFIKEGLDIRAVKSVGSIDIKKDEEAIKSLANKLNVPFVTFTKDELNLVEGNFCESEFVKKVVGVGNVCERSVCIQCSNLIVKKTAKDGMTVAIGRE
;
A
#
# COMPACT_ATOMS: atom_id res chain seq x y z
N ALA A 1 -17.56 -26.44 -3.65
CA ALA A 1 -16.10 -26.52 -3.81
C ALA A 1 -15.44 -26.29 -2.45
N PRO A 2 -14.88 -27.33 -1.80
CA PRO A 2 -14.45 -27.25 -0.40
C PRO A 2 -13.18 -26.42 -0.15
N TYR A 3 -12.41 -26.11 -1.20
CA TYR A 3 -11.15 -25.38 -1.11
C TYR A 3 -11.24 -23.89 -1.49
N VAL A 4 -12.41 -23.44 -1.97
CA VAL A 4 -12.62 -22.04 -2.37
C VAL A 4 -12.91 -21.22 -1.12
N LYS A 5 -12.12 -20.17 -0.90
CA LYS A 5 -12.26 -19.28 0.26
C LYS A 5 -12.56 -17.85 -0.15
N ASP A 6 -11.67 -17.22 -0.91
CA ASP A 6 -11.75 -15.80 -1.24
C ASP A 6 -10.89 -15.43 -2.46
N LYS A 7 -11.46 -14.68 -3.42
CA LYS A 7 -10.80 -14.29 -4.69
C LYS A 7 -9.51 -13.45 -4.56
N PHE A 8 -9.20 -12.92 -3.36
CA PHE A 8 -7.96 -12.18 -3.12
C PHE A 8 -6.81 -13.07 -2.66
N TYR A 9 -7.11 -14.30 -2.22
CA TYR A 9 -6.12 -15.25 -1.71
C TYR A 9 -6.10 -16.56 -2.50
N ASP A 10 -7.24 -16.96 -3.04
CA ASP A 10 -7.36 -18.15 -3.85
C ASP A 10 -6.58 -17.99 -5.16
N PRO A 11 -5.84 -19.03 -5.59
CA PRO A 11 -5.07 -18.96 -6.83
C PRO A 11 -6.00 -18.78 -8.04
N ALA A 12 -5.43 -18.27 -9.13
CA ALA A 12 -6.07 -18.35 -10.43
C ALA A 12 -6.30 -19.82 -10.81
N VAL A 13 -7.53 -20.19 -11.15
CA VAL A 13 -7.87 -21.53 -11.63
C VAL A 13 -8.48 -21.41 -13.00
N LEU A 14 -7.93 -22.16 -13.96
CA LEU A 14 -8.37 -22.25 -15.34
C LEU A 14 -8.80 -23.67 -15.67
N VAL A 15 -9.74 -23.80 -16.59
CA VAL A 15 -10.07 -25.05 -17.29
C VAL A 15 -9.68 -24.88 -18.75
N ILE A 16 -8.98 -25.89 -19.26
CA ILE A 16 -8.63 -26.01 -20.67
C ILE A 16 -9.19 -27.36 -21.13
N ASP A 17 -9.93 -27.38 -22.24
CA ASP A 17 -10.39 -28.65 -22.80
C ASP A 17 -9.22 -29.45 -23.38
N GLU A 18 -9.39 -30.77 -23.51
CA GLU A 18 -8.32 -31.67 -23.96
C GLU A 18 -7.75 -31.34 -25.34
N LEU A 19 -8.54 -30.68 -26.21
CA LEU A 19 -8.12 -30.27 -27.54
C LEU A 19 -7.46 -28.89 -27.55
N GLY A 20 -7.36 -28.22 -26.41
CA GLY A 20 -6.78 -26.88 -26.28
C GLY A 20 -7.55 -25.83 -27.07
N ARG A 21 -8.89 -25.96 -27.21
CA ARG A 21 -9.71 -25.02 -27.99
C ARG A 21 -10.20 -23.84 -27.16
N TYR A 22 -10.36 -24.02 -25.86
CA TYR A 22 -10.95 -23.06 -24.95
C TYR A 22 -10.13 -22.94 -23.67
N VAL A 23 -9.99 -21.73 -23.17
CA VAL A 23 -9.39 -21.45 -21.86
C VAL A 23 -10.39 -20.68 -21.03
N ILE A 24 -10.90 -21.31 -19.97
CA ILE A 24 -12.03 -20.83 -19.19
C ILE A 24 -11.56 -20.54 -17.76
N PRO A 25 -11.50 -19.26 -17.32
CA PRO A 25 -11.22 -18.93 -15.93
C PRO A 25 -12.39 -19.33 -15.02
N LEU A 26 -12.09 -20.10 -13.98
CA LEU A 26 -13.06 -20.56 -12.98
C LEU A 26 -12.98 -19.80 -11.66
N LEU A 27 -11.77 -19.41 -11.24
CA LEU A 27 -11.54 -18.79 -9.94
C LEU A 27 -10.54 -17.63 -10.06
N SER A 28 -10.79 -16.59 -9.27
CA SER A 28 -9.94 -15.41 -9.15
C SER A 28 -9.67 -14.70 -10.49
N GLY A 29 -10.73 -14.53 -11.29
CA GLY A 29 -10.74 -13.86 -12.60
C GLY A 29 -9.99 -12.52 -12.64
N HIS A 30 -10.40 -11.57 -11.81
CA HIS A 30 -9.84 -10.21 -11.77
C HIS A 30 -8.55 -10.13 -10.94
N VAL A 31 -8.68 -9.98 -9.62
CA VAL A 31 -7.54 -9.76 -8.72
C VAL A 31 -6.57 -10.93 -8.70
N GLY A 32 -7.03 -12.17 -8.86
CA GLY A 32 -6.11 -13.31 -8.96
C GLY A 32 -5.43 -13.45 -10.32
N GLY A 33 -5.85 -12.69 -11.33
CA GLY A 33 -5.23 -12.71 -12.66
C GLY A 33 -5.67 -13.88 -13.55
N ALA A 34 -6.73 -14.60 -13.23
CA ALA A 34 -7.15 -15.73 -14.07
C ALA A 34 -7.64 -15.29 -15.46
N ASN A 35 -8.25 -14.10 -15.59
CA ASN A 35 -8.67 -13.59 -16.90
C ASN A 35 -7.46 -13.25 -17.78
N GLU A 36 -6.46 -12.59 -17.22
CA GLU A 36 -5.20 -12.27 -17.91
C GLU A 36 -4.45 -13.56 -18.30
N LEU A 37 -4.37 -14.52 -17.37
CA LEU A 37 -3.73 -15.81 -17.63
C LEU A 37 -4.48 -16.61 -18.72
N ALA A 38 -5.82 -16.55 -18.72
CA ALA A 38 -6.62 -17.19 -19.76
C ALA A 38 -6.34 -16.59 -21.15
N GLN A 39 -6.20 -15.26 -21.24
CA GLN A 39 -5.83 -14.60 -22.49
C GLN A 39 -4.40 -14.96 -22.93
N TYR A 40 -3.44 -14.96 -22.00
CA TYR A 40 -2.05 -15.31 -22.28
C TYR A 40 -1.93 -16.75 -22.80
N ILE A 41 -2.51 -17.71 -22.09
CA ILE A 41 -2.52 -19.12 -22.49
C ILE A 41 -3.31 -19.32 -23.79
N GLY A 42 -4.44 -18.61 -23.94
CA GLY A 42 -5.22 -18.61 -25.17
C GLY A 42 -4.38 -18.24 -26.38
N GLY A 43 -3.60 -17.16 -26.28
CA GLY A 43 -2.66 -16.76 -27.34
C GLY A 43 -1.57 -17.80 -27.62
N ALA A 44 -0.99 -18.40 -26.57
CA ALA A 44 0.07 -19.39 -26.72
C ALA A 44 -0.40 -20.71 -27.35
N LEU A 45 -1.64 -21.13 -27.05
CA LEU A 45 -2.23 -22.38 -27.54
C LEU A 45 -3.06 -22.20 -28.82
N PHE A 46 -3.22 -20.96 -29.32
CA PHE A 46 -4.22 -20.61 -30.33
C PHE A 46 -5.65 -21.03 -29.92
N ALA A 47 -5.91 -21.00 -28.61
CA ALA A 47 -7.19 -21.32 -27.99
C ALA A 47 -8.04 -20.06 -27.78
N THR A 48 -9.35 -20.22 -27.67
CA THR A 48 -10.29 -19.12 -27.41
C THR A 48 -10.47 -18.90 -25.90
N PRO A 49 -10.04 -17.77 -25.33
CA PRO A 49 -10.32 -17.44 -23.93
C PRO A 49 -11.80 -17.09 -23.73
N ILE A 50 -12.48 -17.73 -22.78
CA ILE A 50 -13.91 -17.54 -22.48
C ILE A 50 -14.08 -16.72 -21.19
N ILE A 51 -13.98 -15.40 -21.30
CA ILE A 51 -14.13 -14.48 -20.16
C ILE A 51 -15.62 -14.16 -19.95
N THR A 52 -16.16 -14.50 -18.77
CA THR A 52 -17.60 -14.37 -18.48
C THR A 52 -17.92 -13.30 -17.42
N THR A 53 -16.90 -12.72 -16.81
CA THR A 53 -17.06 -11.73 -15.74
C THR A 53 -17.74 -10.46 -16.26
N ALA A 54 -18.83 -10.06 -15.60
CA ALA A 54 -19.67 -8.93 -16.03
C ALA A 54 -18.88 -7.62 -16.18
N THR A 55 -17.88 -7.40 -15.33
CA THR A 55 -17.03 -6.21 -15.40
C THR A 55 -16.18 -6.18 -16.68
N ASP A 56 -15.59 -7.31 -17.10
CA ASP A 56 -14.84 -7.41 -18.36
C ASP A 56 -15.76 -7.31 -19.58
N ILE A 57 -16.92 -7.98 -19.57
CA ILE A 57 -17.90 -7.93 -20.68
C ILE A 57 -18.38 -6.49 -20.91
N ASN A 58 -18.62 -5.74 -19.82
CA ASN A 58 -19.08 -4.36 -19.90
C ASN A 58 -17.94 -3.34 -20.05
N GLY A 59 -16.67 -3.77 -20.05
CA GLY A 59 -15.50 -2.87 -20.04
C GLY A 59 -15.51 -1.89 -18.85
N ALA A 60 -16.20 -2.27 -17.76
CA ALA A 60 -16.41 -1.41 -16.61
C ALA A 60 -15.13 -1.34 -15.75
N PHE A 61 -14.90 -0.21 -15.11
CA PHE A 61 -13.75 -0.02 -14.24
C PHE A 61 -13.81 -0.97 -13.03
N ALA A 62 -12.79 -1.82 -12.91
CA ALA A 62 -12.59 -2.71 -11.78
C ALA A 62 -11.60 -2.07 -10.79
N VAL A 63 -12.12 -1.58 -9.66
CA VAL A 63 -11.29 -0.88 -8.66
C VAL A 63 -10.22 -1.77 -8.04
N ASP A 64 -10.50 -3.06 -7.91
CA ASP A 64 -9.60 -4.05 -7.34
C ASP A 64 -8.45 -4.43 -8.30
N VAL A 65 -8.73 -4.51 -9.61
CA VAL A 65 -7.70 -4.64 -10.65
C VAL A 65 -6.84 -3.40 -10.72
N PHE A 66 -7.43 -2.21 -10.68
CA PHE A 66 -6.69 -0.96 -10.66
C PHE A 66 -5.75 -0.89 -9.46
N ALA A 67 -6.24 -1.19 -8.26
CA ALA A 67 -5.44 -1.22 -7.05
C ALA A 67 -4.27 -2.21 -7.16
N LYS A 68 -4.52 -3.43 -7.66
CA LYS A 68 -3.45 -4.43 -7.86
C LYS A 68 -2.39 -3.96 -8.85
N LYS A 69 -2.80 -3.42 -10.00
CA LYS A 69 -1.88 -2.94 -11.05
C LYS A 69 -0.95 -1.85 -10.55
N HIS A 70 -1.43 -1.00 -9.65
CA HIS A 70 -0.69 0.12 -9.10
C HIS A 70 -0.13 -0.15 -7.68
N ASN A 71 -0.16 -1.41 -7.21
CA ASN A 71 0.30 -1.81 -5.88
C ASN A 71 -0.31 -0.98 -4.73
N LEU A 72 -1.60 -0.67 -4.83
CA LEU A 72 -2.36 0.11 -3.84
C LEU A 72 -3.06 -0.82 -2.84
N PHE A 73 -3.07 -0.41 -1.58
CA PHE A 73 -3.86 -1.07 -0.54
C PHE A 73 -5.31 -0.61 -0.59
N ILE A 74 -6.26 -1.54 -0.57
CA ILE A 74 -7.70 -1.25 -0.60
C ILE A 74 -8.21 -1.10 0.84
N SER A 75 -8.67 0.10 1.22
CA SER A 75 -9.09 0.38 2.61
C SER A 75 -10.24 -0.49 3.10
N SER A 76 -11.19 -0.83 2.22
CA SER A 76 -12.36 -1.64 2.53
C SER A 76 -12.80 -2.52 1.36
N ARG A 77 -12.80 -3.84 1.59
CA ARG A 77 -13.32 -4.82 0.61
C ARG A 77 -14.82 -4.66 0.36
N LYS A 78 -15.57 -4.22 1.37
CA LYS A 78 -17.02 -3.99 1.25
C LYS A 78 -17.27 -2.83 0.28
N LEU A 79 -16.64 -1.68 0.51
CA LEU A 79 -16.77 -0.53 -0.38
C LEU A 79 -16.25 -0.83 -1.80
N ALA A 80 -15.20 -1.63 -1.96
CA ALA A 80 -14.75 -2.05 -3.29
C ALA A 80 -15.81 -2.86 -4.06
N LYS A 81 -16.59 -3.70 -3.35
CA LYS A 81 -17.75 -4.38 -3.94
C LYS A 81 -18.88 -3.41 -4.26
N ASP A 82 -19.15 -2.46 -3.36
CA ASP A 82 -20.20 -1.45 -3.55
C ASP A 82 -19.90 -0.55 -4.77
N VAL A 83 -18.65 -0.12 -4.94
CA VAL A 83 -18.17 0.57 -6.15
C VAL A 83 -18.42 -0.27 -7.40
N SER A 84 -18.04 -1.55 -7.37
CA SER A 84 -18.21 -2.45 -8.52
C SER A 84 -19.69 -2.62 -8.89
N ALA A 85 -20.56 -2.78 -7.88
CA ALA A 85 -22.00 -2.89 -8.09
C ALA A 85 -22.60 -1.60 -8.67
N ALA A 86 -22.20 -0.44 -8.16
CA ALA A 86 -22.67 0.86 -8.65
C ALA A 86 -22.29 1.11 -10.11
N LEU A 87 -21.08 0.71 -10.51
CA LEU A 87 -20.63 0.85 -11.89
C LEU A 87 -21.39 -0.08 -12.85
N LEU A 88 -21.74 -1.30 -12.41
CA LEU A 88 -22.61 -2.20 -13.18
C LEU A 88 -24.03 -1.64 -13.33
N ASP A 89 -24.54 -0.97 -12.30
CA ASP A 89 -25.83 -0.28 -12.31
C ASP A 89 -25.80 1.07 -13.06
N LYS A 90 -24.66 1.46 -13.65
CA LYS A 90 -24.43 2.76 -14.30
C LYS A 90 -24.68 3.97 -13.38
N LYS A 91 -24.50 3.79 -12.07
CA LYS A 91 -24.49 4.90 -11.09
C LYS A 91 -23.15 5.62 -11.15
N CYS A 92 -23.16 6.92 -10.84
CA CYS A 92 -21.94 7.69 -10.87
C CYS A 92 -21.05 7.35 -9.66
N VAL A 93 -19.74 7.32 -9.89
CA VAL A 93 -18.72 7.16 -8.85
C VAL A 93 -17.74 8.30 -8.98
N ASP A 94 -17.52 9.02 -7.90
CA ASP A 94 -16.53 10.09 -7.88
C ASP A 94 -15.15 9.54 -7.52
N ILE A 95 -14.13 9.85 -8.32
CA ILE A 95 -12.75 9.44 -8.08
C ILE A 95 -11.83 10.65 -8.10
N ASP A 96 -10.89 10.69 -7.16
CA ASP A 96 -9.85 11.73 -7.12
C ASP A 96 -8.53 11.19 -6.57
N SER A 97 -7.45 11.92 -6.82
CA SER A 97 -6.10 11.60 -6.33
C SER A 97 -5.38 12.85 -5.85
N ASP A 98 -4.77 12.78 -4.66
CA ASP A 98 -3.82 13.79 -4.18
C ASP A 98 -2.38 13.28 -4.16
N ILE A 99 -2.14 12.12 -4.78
CA ILE A 99 -0.82 11.49 -4.92
C ILE A 99 -0.25 11.82 -6.31
N GLU A 100 0.99 12.28 -6.33
CA GLU A 100 1.72 12.58 -7.57
C GLU A 100 1.91 11.30 -8.41
N GLY A 101 1.83 11.43 -9.74
CA GLY A 101 1.91 10.29 -10.67
C GLY A 101 0.58 9.54 -10.90
N PHE A 102 -0.47 9.84 -10.14
CA PHE A 102 -1.81 9.26 -10.34
C PHE A 102 -2.77 10.26 -11.01
N ASP A 103 -2.69 10.38 -12.35
CA ASP A 103 -3.68 11.16 -13.11
C ASP A 103 -4.97 10.34 -13.35
N VAL A 104 -6.02 10.71 -12.62
CA VAL A 104 -7.36 10.08 -12.73
C VAL A 104 -8.37 10.92 -13.51
N LYS A 105 -7.97 12.01 -14.19
CA LYS A 105 -8.93 12.91 -14.89
C LYS A 105 -9.77 12.19 -15.94
N GLU A 106 -9.13 11.37 -16.77
CA GLU A 106 -9.84 10.59 -17.80
C GLU A 106 -10.73 9.52 -17.17
N LEU A 107 -10.31 8.92 -16.06
CA LEU A 107 -11.12 7.96 -15.33
C LEU A 107 -12.33 8.66 -14.68
N LYS A 108 -12.14 9.83 -14.08
CA LYS A 108 -13.21 10.65 -13.49
C LYS A 108 -14.29 11.00 -14.50
N LYS A 109 -13.91 11.39 -15.73
CA LYS A 109 -14.87 11.62 -16.83
C LYS A 109 -15.63 10.36 -17.23
N LYS A 110 -14.99 9.18 -17.21
CA LYS A 110 -15.65 7.90 -17.52
C LYS A 110 -16.63 7.46 -16.43
N LEU A 111 -16.27 7.64 -15.15
CA LEU A 111 -17.09 7.21 -14.02
C LEU A 111 -18.17 8.22 -13.63
N ASN A 112 -17.96 9.50 -13.94
CA ASN A 112 -18.90 10.58 -13.65
C ASN A 112 -18.92 11.62 -14.80
N PRO A 113 -19.45 11.26 -15.99
CA PRO A 113 -19.42 12.14 -17.16
C PRO A 113 -20.23 13.43 -17.00
N GLU A 114 -21.29 13.41 -16.19
CA GLU A 114 -22.14 14.57 -15.90
C GLU A 114 -21.57 15.46 -14.78
N ASN A 115 -20.44 15.07 -14.17
CA ASN A 115 -19.79 15.76 -13.04
C ASN A 115 -20.79 16.12 -11.91
N LYS A 116 -21.68 15.19 -11.58
CA LYS A 116 -22.68 15.35 -10.53
C LYS A 116 -22.19 14.81 -9.19
N SER A 117 -22.87 15.17 -8.10
CA SER A 117 -22.58 14.59 -6.78
C SER A 117 -22.87 13.09 -6.79
N CYS A 118 -21.93 12.29 -6.29
CA CYS A 118 -22.04 10.84 -6.19
C CYS A 118 -22.00 10.38 -4.73
N ASP A 119 -22.83 9.40 -4.41
CA ASP A 119 -22.90 8.79 -3.08
C ASP A 119 -21.64 7.96 -2.79
N ILE A 120 -21.02 7.40 -3.84
CA ILE A 120 -19.83 6.56 -3.73
C ILE A 120 -18.61 7.35 -4.18
N LYS A 121 -17.58 7.35 -3.33
CA LYS A 121 -16.34 8.07 -3.54
C LYS A 121 -15.15 7.12 -3.43
N VAL A 122 -14.23 7.28 -4.37
CA VAL A 122 -12.93 6.61 -4.40
C VAL A 122 -11.83 7.67 -4.29
N ARG A 123 -10.84 7.47 -3.44
CA ARG A 123 -9.68 8.36 -3.30
C ARG A 123 -8.40 7.58 -3.41
N ILE A 124 -7.47 8.04 -4.23
CA ILE A 124 -6.10 7.55 -4.21
C ILE A 124 -5.33 8.52 -3.30
N SER A 125 -5.01 8.07 -2.10
CA SER A 125 -4.45 8.95 -1.06
C SER A 125 -3.81 8.14 0.06
N ASP A 126 -2.81 8.71 0.69
CA ASP A 126 -2.23 8.22 1.95
C ASP A 126 -2.82 8.94 3.17
N LYS A 127 -3.83 9.79 2.99
CA LYS A 127 -4.55 10.43 4.09
C LYS A 127 -5.65 9.55 4.65
N ILE A 128 -5.98 9.81 5.91
CA ILE A 128 -7.11 9.18 6.58
C ILE A 128 -8.43 9.82 6.09
N TYR A 129 -9.34 9.00 5.59
CA TYR A 129 -10.71 9.37 5.25
C TYR A 129 -11.72 8.63 6.12
N ASP A 130 -12.97 9.08 6.09
CA ASP A 130 -14.08 8.41 6.77
C ASP A 130 -14.42 7.06 6.12
N GLU A 131 -15.12 6.20 6.87
CA GLU A 131 -15.45 4.83 6.45
C GLU A 131 -16.43 4.73 5.27
N SER A 132 -17.01 5.85 4.80
CA SER A 132 -17.86 5.85 3.59
C SER A 132 -17.05 6.03 2.31
N VAL A 133 -15.78 6.43 2.40
CA VAL A 133 -14.90 6.67 1.26
C VAL A 133 -13.99 5.46 1.06
N LEU A 134 -13.99 4.91 -0.16
CA LEU A 134 -13.02 3.89 -0.52
C LEU A 134 -11.67 4.55 -0.80
N THR A 135 -10.66 4.26 0.01
CA THR A 135 -9.31 4.77 -0.19
C THR A 135 -8.43 3.68 -0.78
N LEU A 136 -7.75 4.00 -1.87
CA LEU A 136 -6.68 3.23 -2.48
C LEU A 136 -5.35 3.85 -2.03
N ILE A 137 -4.67 3.19 -1.12
CA ILE A 137 -3.56 3.76 -0.36
C ILE A 137 -2.25 3.34 -1.03
N PRO A 138 -1.43 4.28 -1.54
CA PRO A 138 -0.11 3.95 -2.07
C PRO A 138 0.81 3.49 -0.95
N LYS A 139 1.71 2.54 -1.26
CA LYS A 139 2.78 2.11 -0.34
C LYS A 139 4.08 2.81 -0.68
N ASP A 140 4.19 4.09 -0.31
CA ASP A 140 5.30 4.99 -0.67
C ASP A 140 5.92 5.70 0.54
N LEU A 141 5.42 5.46 1.76
CA LEU A 141 5.98 6.07 2.97
C LEU A 141 7.09 5.22 3.58
N TYR A 142 8.21 5.85 3.89
CA TYR A 142 9.34 5.25 4.58
C TYR A 142 9.43 5.80 5.99
N ILE A 143 9.52 4.93 6.99
CA ILE A 143 9.67 5.38 8.38
C ILE A 143 11.04 5.00 8.93
N GLY A 144 11.67 5.93 9.63
CA GLY A 144 12.87 5.70 10.40
C GLY A 144 12.51 5.66 11.87
N VAL A 145 12.83 4.55 12.55
CA VAL A 145 12.41 4.31 13.93
C VAL A 145 13.62 4.08 14.82
N GLY A 146 13.57 4.60 16.04
CA GLY A 146 14.54 4.27 17.07
C GLY A 146 13.91 4.29 18.45
N CYS A 147 14.24 3.32 19.29
CA CYS A 147 13.84 3.27 20.70
C CYS A 147 15.02 3.04 21.65
N LYS A 148 14.78 3.06 22.96
CA LYS A 148 15.74 2.55 23.95
C LYS A 148 15.77 1.02 23.89
N LYS A 149 16.83 0.41 24.41
CA LYS A 149 16.92 -1.05 24.54
C LYS A 149 15.74 -1.56 25.38
N ASP A 150 15.21 -2.72 25.01
CA ASP A 150 14.13 -3.41 25.73
C ASP A 150 12.83 -2.57 25.82
N THR A 151 12.58 -1.73 24.81
CA THR A 151 11.33 -0.97 24.70
C THR A 151 10.16 -1.93 24.45
N ASP A 152 9.02 -1.69 25.10
CA ASP A 152 7.83 -2.50 24.86
C ASP A 152 7.30 -2.31 23.43
N ALA A 153 7.03 -3.44 22.75
CA ALA A 153 6.60 -3.45 21.35
C ALA A 153 5.23 -2.81 21.12
N SER A 154 4.31 -2.93 22.09
CA SER A 154 2.99 -2.30 21.99
C SER A 154 3.11 -0.79 22.13
N LYS A 155 3.89 -0.31 23.11
CA LYS A 155 4.17 1.13 23.28
C LYS A 155 4.78 1.78 22.04
N LEU A 156 5.73 1.10 21.38
CA LEU A 156 6.32 1.62 20.14
C LEU A 156 5.29 1.67 19.00
N THR A 157 4.45 0.63 18.89
CA THR A 157 3.38 0.58 17.88
C THR A 157 2.39 1.73 18.11
N ASP A 158 1.97 1.94 19.35
CA ASP A 158 1.00 2.98 19.72
C ASP A 158 1.58 4.37 19.47
N PHE A 159 2.84 4.61 19.83
CA PHE A 159 3.52 5.86 19.55
C PHE A 159 3.60 6.16 18.05
N VAL A 160 3.94 5.16 17.21
CA VAL A 160 3.98 5.36 15.76
C VAL A 160 2.57 5.65 15.23
N ASN A 161 1.56 4.90 15.65
CA ASN A 161 0.16 5.16 15.29
C ASN A 161 -0.29 6.58 15.68
N GLU A 162 0.04 7.04 16.88
CA GLU A 162 -0.27 8.40 17.33
C GLU A 162 0.32 9.46 16.40
N VAL A 163 1.58 9.28 15.95
CA VAL A 163 2.23 10.20 15.01
C VAL A 163 1.53 10.19 13.66
N PHE A 164 1.20 9.01 13.11
CA PHE A 164 0.48 8.91 11.84
C PHE A 164 -0.90 9.59 11.91
N ILE A 165 -1.67 9.34 12.96
CA ILE A 165 -2.99 9.98 13.17
C ILE A 165 -2.85 11.50 13.27
N LYS A 166 -1.86 11.98 14.04
CA LYS A 166 -1.62 13.41 14.23
C LYS A 166 -1.28 14.12 12.91
N GLU A 167 -0.47 13.48 12.06
CA GLU A 167 -0.07 14.02 10.75
C GLU A 167 -1.13 13.75 9.66
N GLY A 168 -2.24 13.08 10.00
CA GLY A 168 -3.34 12.77 9.07
C GLY A 168 -3.00 11.69 8.05
N LEU A 169 -1.97 10.88 8.30
CA LEU A 169 -1.45 9.85 7.41
C LEU A 169 -1.98 8.47 7.81
N ASP A 170 -2.27 7.63 6.82
CA ASP A 170 -2.66 6.25 7.00
C ASP A 170 -1.43 5.36 7.14
N ILE A 171 -1.29 4.68 8.28
CA ILE A 171 -0.13 3.81 8.55
C ILE A 171 -0.01 2.65 7.54
N ARG A 172 -1.08 2.31 6.81
CA ARG A 172 -1.05 1.28 5.76
C ARG A 172 -0.26 1.73 4.52
N ALA A 173 0.05 3.02 4.41
CA ALA A 173 0.92 3.58 3.36
C ALA A 173 2.41 3.31 3.61
N VAL A 174 2.80 2.79 4.79
CA VAL A 174 4.19 2.42 5.08
C VAL A 174 4.66 1.33 4.13
N LYS A 175 5.76 1.61 3.43
CA LYS A 175 6.48 0.71 2.53
C LYS A 175 7.59 -0.05 3.25
N SER A 176 8.29 0.58 4.19
CA SER A 176 9.36 -0.04 4.98
C SER A 176 9.66 0.70 6.29
N VAL A 177 10.28 -0.04 7.21
CA VAL A 177 10.80 0.46 8.48
C VAL A 177 12.32 0.44 8.43
N GLY A 178 12.97 1.57 8.74
CA GLY A 178 14.42 1.74 8.77
C GLY A 178 14.94 1.98 10.19
N SER A 179 16.12 1.43 10.51
CA SER A 179 16.86 1.80 11.73
C SER A 179 18.38 1.60 11.54
N ILE A 180 19.14 1.75 12.62
CA ILE A 180 20.57 1.45 12.64
C ILE A 180 20.84 -0.05 12.91
N ASP A 181 21.92 -0.59 12.38
CA ASP A 181 22.37 -1.98 12.49
C ASP A 181 22.47 -2.53 13.92
N ILE A 182 22.88 -1.73 14.90
CA ILE A 182 22.89 -2.13 16.31
C ILE A 182 21.49 -2.47 16.84
N LYS A 183 20.43 -2.04 16.15
CA LYS A 183 19.01 -2.32 16.45
C LYS A 183 18.41 -3.41 15.58
N LYS A 184 19.19 -4.10 14.75
CA LYS A 184 18.70 -5.22 13.92
C LYS A 184 17.97 -6.29 14.75
N ASP A 185 18.39 -6.47 16.00
CA ASP A 185 17.85 -7.48 16.91
C ASP A 185 16.81 -6.94 17.90
N GLU A 186 16.39 -5.68 17.77
CA GLU A 186 15.42 -5.07 18.68
C GLU A 186 13.99 -5.54 18.40
N GLU A 187 13.42 -6.31 19.33
CA GLU A 187 12.12 -6.96 19.18
C GLU A 187 10.98 -5.96 18.99
N ALA A 188 11.06 -4.77 19.60
CA ALA A 188 10.05 -3.73 19.42
C ALA A 188 9.90 -3.30 17.95
N ILE A 189 11.02 -3.11 17.25
CA ILE A 189 11.05 -2.64 15.87
C ILE A 189 10.69 -3.78 14.91
N LYS A 190 11.18 -5.00 15.17
CA LYS A 190 10.76 -6.19 14.41
C LYS A 190 9.26 -6.42 14.51
N SER A 191 8.70 -6.32 15.72
CA SER A 191 7.26 -6.50 15.92
C SER A 191 6.45 -5.43 15.18
N LEU A 192 6.92 -4.18 15.13
CA LEU A 192 6.27 -3.12 14.36
C LEU A 192 6.26 -3.45 12.86
N ALA A 193 7.41 -3.79 12.28
CA ALA A 193 7.52 -4.13 10.86
C ALA A 193 6.67 -5.35 10.50
N ASN A 194 6.64 -6.37 11.36
CA ASN A 194 5.79 -7.57 11.19
C ASN A 194 4.30 -7.23 11.23
N LYS A 195 3.85 -6.38 12.17
CA LYS A 195 2.44 -5.95 12.25
C LYS A 195 2.02 -5.18 10.99
N LEU A 196 2.92 -4.38 10.43
CA LEU A 196 2.69 -3.64 9.18
C LEU A 196 2.89 -4.49 7.93
N ASN A 197 3.43 -5.70 8.08
CA ASN A 197 3.81 -6.61 7.01
C ASN A 197 4.70 -5.93 5.96
N VAL A 198 5.75 -5.26 6.43
CA VAL A 198 6.72 -4.52 5.62
C VAL A 198 8.16 -4.90 5.97
N PRO A 199 9.13 -4.69 5.06
CA PRO A 199 10.54 -4.95 5.36
C PRO A 199 11.06 -4.08 6.50
N PHE A 200 11.85 -4.70 7.39
CA PHE A 200 12.70 -4.00 8.34
C PHE A 200 14.13 -3.95 7.78
N VAL A 201 14.60 -2.75 7.48
CA VAL A 201 15.93 -2.47 6.91
C VAL A 201 16.79 -1.80 7.97
N THR A 202 18.05 -2.21 8.06
CA THR A 202 19.02 -1.57 8.96
C THR A 202 20.23 -1.07 8.20
N PHE A 203 20.75 0.07 8.65
CA PHE A 203 21.90 0.74 8.07
C PHE A 203 23.04 0.81 9.06
N THR A 204 24.27 0.67 8.56
CA THR A 204 25.47 0.87 9.34
C THR A 204 25.63 2.34 9.74
N LYS A 205 26.44 2.56 10.78
CA LYS A 205 26.82 3.91 11.21
C LYS A 205 27.41 4.75 10.06
N ASP A 206 28.24 4.14 9.23
CA ASP A 206 28.94 4.84 8.15
C ASP A 206 27.97 5.22 7.03
N GLU A 207 27.07 4.32 6.63
CA GLU A 207 25.99 4.63 5.69
C GLU A 207 25.12 5.79 6.17
N LEU A 208 24.74 5.80 7.46
CA LEU A 208 23.96 6.88 8.03
C LEU A 208 24.71 8.21 8.03
N ASN A 209 26.02 8.20 8.29
CA ASN A 209 26.84 9.42 8.34
C ASN A 209 27.10 10.01 6.94
N LEU A 210 27.09 9.19 5.89
CA LEU A 210 27.22 9.65 4.50
C LEU A 210 26.01 10.43 3.99
N VAL A 211 24.86 10.29 4.65
CA VAL A 211 23.67 11.07 4.31
C VAL A 211 23.91 12.54 4.65
N GLU A 212 23.94 13.38 3.62
CA GLU A 212 23.99 14.84 3.76
C GLU A 212 22.59 15.38 4.06
N GLY A 213 22.50 16.39 4.92
CA GLY A 213 21.23 17.02 5.27
C GLY A 213 21.27 17.85 6.56
N ASN A 214 20.32 18.78 6.68
CA ASN A 214 20.12 19.57 7.89
C ASN A 214 19.27 18.80 8.91
N PHE A 215 19.92 17.91 9.66
CA PHE A 215 19.27 17.10 10.68
C PHE A 215 19.25 17.82 12.03
N CYS A 216 18.17 17.66 12.80
CA CYS A 216 18.18 18.07 14.21
C CYS A 216 19.12 17.13 14.98
N GLU A 217 20.35 17.57 15.21
CA GLU A 217 21.35 16.78 15.92
C GLU A 217 20.96 16.61 17.40
N SER A 218 21.04 15.37 17.89
CA SER A 218 20.93 15.09 19.33
C SER A 218 22.31 14.74 19.86
N GLU A 219 22.88 15.63 20.69
CA GLU A 219 24.18 15.45 21.35
C GLU A 219 24.30 14.09 22.08
N PHE A 220 23.21 13.62 22.70
CA PHE A 220 23.16 12.30 23.35
C PHE A 220 23.36 11.14 22.36
N VAL A 221 22.75 11.19 21.17
CA VAL A 221 22.85 10.12 20.17
C VAL A 221 24.22 10.13 19.49
N LYS A 222 24.77 11.33 19.21
CA LYS A 222 26.13 11.48 18.68
C LYS A 222 27.17 10.89 19.62
N LYS A 223 26.98 11.01 20.94
CA LYS A 223 27.92 10.44 21.93
C LYS A 223 27.81 8.93 22.10
N VAL A 224 26.62 8.35 21.99
CA VAL A 224 26.36 6.90 22.23
C VAL A 224 26.56 6.07 20.96
N VAL A 225 26.07 6.56 19.83
CA VAL A 225 25.97 5.81 18.56
C VAL A 225 26.91 6.41 17.50
N GLY A 226 27.36 7.65 17.68
CA GLY A 226 28.20 8.35 16.71
C GLY A 226 27.47 8.83 15.46
N VAL A 227 26.13 8.86 15.51
CA VAL A 227 25.24 9.42 14.48
C VAL A 227 24.32 10.42 15.18
N GLY A 228 24.24 11.67 14.72
CA GLY A 228 23.46 12.71 15.40
C GLY A 228 21.94 12.48 15.38
N ASN A 229 21.43 11.80 14.35
CA ASN A 229 20.00 11.56 14.16
C ASN A 229 19.73 10.30 13.30
N VAL A 230 19.57 9.15 13.95
CA VAL A 230 19.38 7.86 13.26
C VAL A 230 18.06 7.81 12.50
N CYS A 231 16.94 8.29 13.06
CA CYS A 231 15.62 8.13 12.45
C CYS A 231 15.49 8.94 11.15
N GLU A 232 15.90 10.22 11.14
CA GLU A 232 15.83 11.02 9.91
C GLU A 232 16.79 10.50 8.84
N ARG A 233 18.02 10.14 9.22
CA ARG A 233 19.00 9.58 8.27
C ARG A 233 18.54 8.23 7.70
N SER A 234 17.91 7.38 8.51
CA SER A 234 17.34 6.10 8.04
C SER A 234 16.21 6.31 7.03
N VAL A 235 15.43 7.38 7.17
CA VAL A 235 14.46 7.78 6.14
C VAL A 235 15.19 8.28 4.91
N CYS A 236 16.13 9.21 5.07
CA CYS A 236 16.85 9.85 3.96
C CYS A 236 17.68 8.90 3.10
N ILE A 237 18.15 7.76 3.64
CA ILE A 237 18.76 6.69 2.82
C ILE A 237 17.71 6.04 1.91
N GLN A 238 16.50 5.84 2.42
CA GLN A 238 15.45 5.13 1.71
C GLN A 238 14.69 6.03 0.73
N CYS A 239 14.51 7.29 1.06
CA CYS A 239 13.86 8.28 0.21
C CYS A 239 14.43 9.68 0.43
N SER A 240 14.47 10.50 -0.63
CA SER A 240 15.12 11.83 -0.54
C SER A 240 14.23 12.90 0.11
N ASN A 241 12.93 12.65 0.26
CA ASN A 241 11.97 13.65 0.72
C ASN A 241 11.44 13.33 2.13
N LEU A 242 11.91 14.09 3.12
CA LEU A 242 11.46 13.98 4.51
C LEU A 242 10.20 14.83 4.74
N ILE A 243 9.06 14.18 5.02
CA ILE A 243 7.76 14.85 5.22
C ILE A 243 7.49 15.17 6.69
N VAL A 244 7.92 14.29 7.61
CA VAL A 244 7.78 14.48 9.06
C VAL A 244 9.16 14.31 9.69
N LYS A 245 9.66 15.42 10.25
CA LYS A 245 10.91 15.43 11.02
C LYS A 245 10.78 14.59 12.28
N LYS A 246 11.92 14.32 12.93
CA LYS A 246 12.00 13.53 14.15
C LYS A 246 10.98 13.99 15.20
N THR A 247 10.06 13.09 15.51
CA THR A 247 9.20 13.17 16.68
C THR A 247 9.75 12.23 17.75
N ALA A 248 9.85 12.70 19.00
CA ALA A 248 10.41 11.93 20.11
C ALA A 248 9.46 11.91 21.31
N LYS A 249 9.26 10.73 21.91
CA LYS A 249 8.43 10.52 23.13
C LYS A 249 8.97 9.33 23.90
N ASP A 250 9.21 9.49 25.20
CA ASP A 250 9.60 8.41 26.13
C ASP A 250 10.81 7.54 25.70
N GLY A 251 11.77 8.14 24.99
CA GLY A 251 12.94 7.43 24.46
C GLY A 251 12.69 6.68 23.15
N MET A 252 11.52 6.84 22.55
CA MET A 252 11.16 6.44 21.19
C MET A 252 11.24 7.63 20.25
N THR A 253 11.56 7.37 18.99
CA THR A 253 11.75 8.36 17.94
C THR A 253 11.24 7.78 16.62
N VAL A 254 10.56 8.63 15.85
CA VAL A 254 10.09 8.30 14.50
C VAL A 254 10.25 9.50 13.59
N ALA A 255 10.60 9.25 12.33
CA ALA A 255 10.58 10.19 11.23
C ALA A 255 9.90 9.53 10.03
N ILE A 256 9.30 10.31 9.14
CA ILE A 256 8.54 9.81 7.98
C ILE A 256 8.99 10.56 6.73
N GLY A 257 9.23 9.84 5.65
CA GLY A 257 9.53 10.39 4.34
C GLY A 257 8.71 9.70 3.25
N ARG A 258 8.76 10.27 2.05
CA ARG A 258 8.11 9.75 0.85
C ARG A 258 9.11 9.71 -0.31
N GLU A 259 8.93 8.77 -1.23
CA GLU A 259 9.61 8.78 -2.53
C GLU A 259 9.31 10.06 -3.32
#